data_AF-A0ABD5HPQ2-F1
#
_entry.id   AF-A0ABD5HPQ2-F1
#
_cell.length_a   1.000
_cell.length_b   1.000
_cell.length_c   1.000
_cell.angle_alpha   90.00
_cell.angle_beta   90.00
_cell.angle_gamma   90.00
#
_symmetry.space_group_name_H-M   'P 1'
#
loop_
_entity.id
_entity.type
_entity.pdbx_description
1 polymer ?
#
loop_
_entity_poly.entity_id
_entity_poly.type
_entity_poly.pdbx_seq_one_letter_code
_entity_poly.pdbx_strand_id
1 'polypeptide(L)'
;MKFEKSQAAVDRLTPEQRRITQDSGTERPFTGEHNDNKEPGIYVDIVSGEPLFASTDKFDSGTGWPSFTKPIVPANVNEVRDSAHGMVRTEVRSVHADSHLGHVFPDGPSDRGGLRYCINSASLRFIPRDEMESEGYGEYLDQVEEA
;
A
#
# COMPACT_ATOMS: atom_id res chain seq x y z
N MET A 1 13.77 10.25 -8.10
CA MET A 1 13.59 8.90 -8.68
C MET A 1 12.48 8.96 -9.73
N LYS A 2 12.43 8.07 -10.74
CA LYS A 2 11.29 7.98 -11.66
C LYS A 2 10.53 6.70 -11.34
N PHE A 3 9.24 6.82 -11.04
CA PHE A 3 8.35 5.68 -10.78
C PHE A 3 7.58 5.36 -12.06
N GLU A 4 7.69 4.13 -12.55
CA GLU A 4 6.96 3.69 -13.73
C GLU A 4 6.79 2.17 -13.78
N LYS A 5 5.65 1.72 -14.34
CA LYS A 5 5.45 0.32 -14.68
C LYS A 5 6.43 -0.13 -15.75
N SER A 6 7.06 -1.27 -15.54
CA SER A 6 7.85 -1.95 -16.58
C SER A 6 7.45 -3.41 -16.72
N GLN A 7 7.57 -3.94 -17.94
CA GLN A 7 7.31 -5.37 -18.19
C GLN A 7 8.22 -6.26 -17.34
N ALA A 8 9.49 -5.87 -17.17
CA ALA A 8 10.45 -6.60 -16.36
C ALA A 8 10.04 -6.65 -14.87
N ALA A 9 9.46 -5.58 -14.32
CA ALA A 9 8.92 -5.59 -12.96
C ALA A 9 7.72 -6.53 -12.85
N VAL A 10 6.78 -6.43 -13.79
CA VAL A 10 5.59 -7.29 -13.84
C VAL A 10 5.97 -8.78 -13.96
N ASP A 11 6.99 -9.11 -14.76
CA ASP A 11 7.44 -10.49 -14.97
C ASP A 11 8.16 -11.10 -13.77
N ARG A 12 8.65 -10.28 -12.84
CA ARG A 12 9.25 -10.74 -11.58
C ARG A 12 8.23 -11.00 -10.47
N LEU A 13 6.98 -10.56 -10.65
CA LEU A 13 5.93 -10.78 -9.67
C LEU A 13 5.67 -12.27 -9.48
N THR A 14 5.48 -12.68 -8.23
CA THR A 14 4.92 -13.99 -7.93
C THR A 14 3.49 -14.09 -8.46
N PRO A 15 2.94 -15.31 -8.64
CA PRO A 15 1.56 -15.47 -9.10
C PRO A 15 0.54 -14.71 -8.25
N GLU A 16 0.72 -14.65 -6.93
CA GLU A 16 -0.19 -13.95 -6.01
C GLU A 16 -0.06 -12.43 -6.14
N GLN A 17 1.16 -11.90 -6.21
CA GLN A 17 1.41 -10.47 -6.42
C GLN A 17 0.83 -10.01 -7.77
N ARG A 18 0.98 -10.82 -8.83
CA ARG A 18 0.37 -10.54 -10.14
C ARG A 18 -1.15 -10.56 -10.06
N ARG A 19 -1.74 -11.61 -9.48
CA ARG A 19 -3.20 -11.74 -9.31
C ARG A 19 -3.79 -10.53 -8.59
N ILE A 20 -3.10 -10.03 -7.58
CA ILE A 20 -3.56 -8.87 -6.81
C ILE A 20 -3.36 -7.59 -7.59
N THR A 21 -2.12 -7.27 -7.98
CA THR A 21 -1.79 -5.97 -8.58
C THR A 21 -2.35 -5.78 -9.99
N GLN A 22 -2.42 -6.84 -10.80
CA GLN A 22 -2.79 -6.76 -12.23
C GLN A 22 -4.24 -7.20 -12.48
N ASP A 23 -4.74 -8.17 -11.71
CA ASP A 23 -6.07 -8.77 -11.93
C ASP A 23 -7.09 -8.40 -10.83
N SER A 24 -6.80 -7.37 -10.02
CA SER A 24 -7.66 -6.88 -8.93
C SER A 24 -8.07 -7.97 -7.92
N GLY A 25 -7.18 -8.93 -7.69
CA GLY A 25 -7.35 -9.94 -6.65
C GLY A 25 -7.21 -9.38 -5.24
N THR A 26 -7.63 -10.17 -4.26
CA THR A 26 -7.45 -9.86 -2.83
C THR A 26 -6.82 -11.07 -2.12
N GLU A 27 -5.75 -10.84 -1.35
CA GLU A 27 -5.11 -11.89 -0.54
C GLU A 27 -6.04 -12.35 0.58
N ARG A 28 -5.80 -13.54 1.13
CA ARG A 28 -6.60 -14.04 2.26
C ARG A 28 -6.29 -13.22 3.52
N PRO A 29 -7.28 -12.92 4.37
CA PRO A 29 -7.03 -12.18 5.61
C PRO A 29 -6.05 -12.95 6.50
N PHE A 30 -5.20 -12.21 7.22
CA PHE A 30 -4.17 -12.69 8.15
C PHE A 30 -3.07 -13.54 7.51
N THR A 31 -2.94 -13.54 6.18
CA THR A 31 -1.89 -14.30 5.48
C THR A 31 -0.78 -13.44 4.89
N GLY A 32 -1.02 -12.13 4.75
CA GLY A 32 -0.07 -11.20 4.17
C GLY A 32 1.09 -10.88 5.11
N GLU A 33 2.30 -10.84 4.56
CA GLU A 33 3.56 -10.59 5.29
C GLU A 33 3.54 -9.28 6.09
N HIS A 34 2.84 -8.27 5.61
CA HIS A 34 2.84 -6.93 6.20
C HIS A 34 1.69 -6.68 7.17
N ASN A 35 0.81 -7.67 7.40
CA ASN A 35 -0.31 -7.53 8.32
C ASN A 35 0.18 -7.12 9.72
N ASP A 36 1.14 -7.88 10.26
CA ASP A 36 1.65 -7.70 11.62
C ASP A 36 2.93 -6.86 11.70
N ASN A 37 3.47 -6.42 10.56
CA ASN A 37 4.68 -5.58 10.53
C ASN A 37 4.44 -4.26 11.29
N LYS A 38 5.35 -3.92 12.20
CA LYS A 38 5.39 -2.68 13.00
C LYS A 38 6.72 -1.93 12.88
N GLU A 39 7.64 -2.39 12.03
CA GLU A 39 8.94 -1.77 11.85
C GLU A 39 8.80 -0.36 11.25
N PRO A 40 9.64 0.60 11.67
CA PRO A 40 9.70 1.92 11.05
C PRO A 40 10.16 1.84 9.60
N GLY A 41 9.40 2.43 8.69
CA GLY A 41 9.74 2.45 7.27
C GLY A 41 8.58 2.92 6.40
N ILE A 42 8.72 2.68 5.09
CA ILE A 42 7.68 2.97 4.11
C ILE A 42 7.27 1.71 3.35
N TYR A 43 6.05 1.73 2.83
CA TYR A 43 5.52 0.73 1.91
C TYR A 43 5.45 1.36 0.53
N VAL A 44 6.17 0.77 -0.41
CA VAL A 44 6.21 1.19 -1.82
C VAL A 44 5.42 0.21 -2.68
N ASP A 45 4.94 0.65 -3.84
CA ASP A 45 4.36 -0.24 -4.84
C ASP A 45 5.41 -1.26 -5.28
N ILE A 46 5.07 -2.54 -5.22
CA ILE A 46 5.95 -3.64 -5.63
C ILE A 46 6.32 -3.59 -7.13
N VAL A 47 5.53 -2.89 -7.95
CA VAL A 47 5.73 -2.79 -9.40
C VAL A 47 6.56 -1.55 -9.77
N SER A 48 6.15 -0.35 -9.35
CA SER A 48 6.79 0.92 -9.74
C SER A 48 7.87 1.39 -8.76
N GLY A 49 7.84 0.92 -7.51
CA GLY A 49 8.60 1.47 -6.41
C GLY A 49 8.08 2.82 -5.91
N GLU A 50 6.92 3.29 -6.36
CA GLU A 50 6.38 4.57 -5.85
C GLU A 50 6.00 4.44 -4.36
N PRO A 51 6.32 5.43 -3.51
CA PRO A 51 5.99 5.39 -2.10
C PRO A 51 4.49 5.59 -1.91
N LEU A 52 3.84 4.66 -1.19
CA LEU A 52 2.39 4.64 -1.02
C LEU A 52 1.97 4.97 0.41
N PHE A 53 2.61 4.36 1.42
CA PHE A 53 2.21 4.52 2.82
C PHE A 53 3.43 4.55 3.75
N ALA A 54 3.32 5.27 4.87
CA ALA A 54 4.31 5.29 5.95
C ALA A 54 3.89 4.34 7.08
N SER A 55 4.85 3.75 7.79
CA SER A 55 4.59 2.91 8.97
C SER A 55 3.89 3.68 10.09
N THR A 56 4.20 4.97 10.27
CA THR A 56 3.54 5.88 11.22
C THR A 56 2.03 5.98 10.99
N ASP A 57 1.59 5.83 9.75
CA ASP A 57 0.17 5.85 9.38
C ASP A 57 -0.52 4.49 9.40
N LYS A 58 0.24 3.43 9.63
CA LYS A 58 -0.26 2.07 9.81
C LYS A 58 -0.89 1.90 11.19
N PHE A 59 -1.97 1.14 11.27
CA PHE A 59 -2.59 0.78 12.54
C PHE A 59 -3.13 -0.66 12.48
N ASP A 60 -3.43 -1.22 13.67
CA ASP A 60 -4.11 -2.51 13.76
C ASP A 60 -5.62 -2.31 13.67
N SER A 61 -6.21 -2.75 12.57
CA SER A 61 -7.65 -2.70 12.32
C SER A 61 -8.38 -3.97 12.72
N GLY A 62 -7.65 -5.07 12.98
CA GLY A 62 -8.23 -6.41 13.16
C GLY A 62 -8.85 -7.02 11.90
N THR A 63 -8.72 -6.40 10.71
CA THR A 63 -9.35 -6.93 9.48
C THR A 63 -8.55 -8.03 8.80
N GLY A 64 -7.28 -8.21 9.15
CA GLY A 64 -6.38 -9.19 8.55
C GLY A 64 -5.66 -8.69 7.28
N TRP A 65 -5.67 -7.39 7.04
CA TRP A 65 -4.85 -6.75 6.01
C TRP A 65 -4.17 -5.52 6.59
N PRO A 66 -2.95 -5.16 6.14
CA PRO A 66 -2.31 -3.92 6.56
C PRO A 66 -3.23 -2.73 6.29
N SER A 67 -3.45 -1.94 7.33
CA SER A 67 -4.41 -0.85 7.34
C SER A 67 -3.72 0.47 7.65
N PHE A 68 -3.98 1.48 6.83
CA PHE A 68 -3.38 2.80 6.95
C PHE A 68 -4.46 3.88 7.07
N THR A 69 -4.13 5.00 7.69
CA THR A 69 -5.07 6.12 7.85
C THR A 69 -5.06 7.09 6.67
N LYS A 70 -3.91 7.20 5.97
CA LYS A 70 -3.71 8.04 4.79
C LYS A 70 -2.52 7.55 3.95
N PRO A 71 -2.47 7.88 2.65
CA PRO A 71 -1.26 7.70 1.84
C PRO A 71 -0.15 8.67 2.28
N ILE A 72 1.11 8.26 2.04
CA ILE A 72 2.29 9.10 2.33
C ILE A 72 2.34 10.34 1.44
N VAL A 73 1.92 10.19 0.17
CA VAL A 73 1.68 11.28 -0.76
C VAL A 73 0.30 11.06 -1.39
N PRO A 74 -0.69 11.94 -1.14
CA PRO A 74 -2.02 11.78 -1.69
C PRO A 74 -2.07 11.63 -3.22
N ALA A 75 -1.13 12.26 -3.93
CA ALA A 75 -1.02 12.20 -5.38
C ALA A 75 -0.46 10.88 -5.93
N ASN A 76 0.00 9.95 -5.09
CA ASN A 76 0.52 8.64 -5.52
C ASN A 76 -0.56 7.56 -5.53
N VAL A 77 -1.78 7.88 -5.10
CA VAL A 77 -2.91 6.96 -5.00
C VAL A 77 -4.11 7.51 -5.73
N ASN A 78 -4.76 6.65 -6.52
CA ASN A 78 -6.06 6.91 -7.14
C ASN A 78 -7.16 6.18 -6.37
N GLU A 79 -8.21 6.93 -6.01
CA GLU A 79 -9.45 6.40 -5.46
C GLU A 79 -10.49 6.25 -6.58
N VAL A 80 -10.86 5.02 -6.90
CA VAL A 80 -11.76 4.69 -8.00
C VAL A 80 -13.03 4.06 -7.45
N ARG A 81 -14.19 4.50 -7.92
CA ARG A 81 -15.46 3.89 -7.54
C ARG A 81 -15.54 2.45 -8.06
N ASP A 82 -15.70 1.49 -7.15
CA ASP A 82 -15.85 0.06 -7.42
C ASP A 82 -17.28 -0.38 -7.09
N SER A 83 -17.98 -0.94 -8.08
CA SER A 83 -19.32 -1.51 -7.93
C SER A 83 -19.36 -3.03 -8.13
N ALA A 84 -18.21 -3.70 -8.09
CA ALA A 84 -18.11 -5.14 -8.23
C ALA A 84 -18.74 -5.88 -7.04
N HIS A 85 -19.07 -7.16 -7.26
CA HIS A 85 -19.63 -8.06 -6.23
C HIS A 85 -20.89 -7.53 -5.51
N GLY A 86 -21.65 -6.62 -6.13
CA GLY A 86 -22.89 -6.08 -5.57
C GLY A 86 -22.71 -5.10 -4.42
N MET A 87 -21.47 -4.65 -4.16
CA MET A 87 -21.14 -3.65 -3.16
C MET A 87 -20.65 -2.37 -3.83
N VAL A 88 -20.86 -1.21 -3.20
CA VAL A 88 -20.22 0.05 -3.63
C VAL A 88 -19.08 0.33 -2.66
N ARG A 89 -17.85 0.25 -3.17
CA ARG A 89 -16.61 0.53 -2.43
C ARG A 89 -15.78 1.53 -3.21
N THR A 90 -14.71 2.01 -2.59
CA THR A 90 -13.69 2.82 -3.27
C THR A 90 -12.44 1.99 -3.38
N GLU A 91 -12.13 1.53 -4.59
CA GLU A 91 -10.87 0.87 -4.93
C GLU A 91 -9.71 1.87 -4.83
N VAL A 92 -8.57 1.37 -4.36
CA VAL A 92 -7.33 2.12 -4.19
C VAL A 92 -6.31 1.53 -5.16
N ARG A 93 -5.75 2.38 -6.03
CA ARG A 93 -4.75 2.01 -7.03
C ARG A 93 -3.53 2.92 -6.95
N SER A 94 -2.36 2.38 -7.29
CA SER A 94 -1.15 3.18 -7.43
C SER A 94 -1.20 4.01 -8.71
N VAL A 95 -0.63 5.21 -8.71
CA VAL A 95 -0.73 6.14 -9.84
C VAL A 95 0.24 5.79 -10.96
N HIS A 96 1.47 5.38 -10.64
CA HIS A 96 2.51 5.16 -11.64
C HIS A 96 2.50 3.77 -12.26
N ALA A 97 1.91 2.76 -11.62
CA ALA A 97 1.75 1.43 -12.22
C ALA A 97 0.32 0.92 -12.41
N ASP A 98 -0.68 1.68 -11.97
CA ASP A 98 -2.07 1.23 -11.97
C ASP A 98 -2.22 -0.13 -11.26
N SER A 99 -1.42 -0.35 -10.21
CA SER A 99 -1.49 -1.56 -9.41
C SER A 99 -2.72 -1.50 -8.52
N HIS A 100 -3.57 -2.52 -8.55
CA HIS A 100 -4.60 -2.67 -7.54
C HIS A 100 -3.95 -2.90 -6.16
N LEU A 101 -4.29 -2.02 -5.21
CA LEU A 101 -3.76 -2.05 -3.85
C LEU A 101 -4.79 -2.63 -2.88
N GLY A 102 -6.04 -2.21 -2.99
CA GLY A 102 -7.12 -2.64 -2.10
C GLY A 102 -8.29 -1.67 -2.13
N HIS A 103 -8.83 -1.34 -0.96
CA HIS A 103 -10.00 -0.47 -0.83
C HIS A 103 -9.88 0.49 0.37
N VAL A 104 -10.54 1.64 0.28
CA VAL A 104 -10.65 2.61 1.38
C VAL A 104 -12.07 2.64 1.93
N PHE A 105 -12.17 2.74 3.26
CA PHE A 105 -13.43 2.73 4.01
C PHE A 105 -13.50 3.90 5.01
N PRO A 106 -14.70 4.43 5.30
CA PRO A 106 -14.88 5.52 6.28
C PRO A 106 -15.07 5.01 7.72
N ASP A 107 -14.38 3.92 8.08
CA ASP A 107 -14.47 3.23 9.37
C ASP A 107 -13.13 3.20 10.13
N GLY A 108 -12.22 4.11 9.77
CA GLY A 108 -10.92 4.26 10.43
C GLY A 108 -10.98 5.06 11.75
N PRO A 109 -9.83 5.21 12.43
CA PRO A 109 -9.73 6.00 13.66
C PRO A 109 -10.16 7.46 13.44
N SER A 110 -11.17 7.92 14.16
CA SER A 110 -11.80 9.23 13.95
C SER A 110 -10.86 10.40 14.28
N ASP A 111 -9.95 10.22 15.23
CA ASP A 111 -8.89 11.15 15.61
C ASP A 111 -7.77 11.27 14.56
N ARG A 112 -7.75 10.36 13.58
CA ARG A 112 -6.76 10.30 12.49
C ARG A 112 -7.36 10.48 11.10
N GLY A 113 -8.54 11.09 11.02
CA GLY A 113 -9.23 11.41 9.76
C GLY A 113 -10.34 10.43 9.38
N GLY A 114 -10.54 9.34 10.13
CA GLY A 114 -11.68 8.43 9.96
C GLY A 114 -11.62 7.50 8.75
N LEU A 115 -10.51 7.51 8.01
CA LEU A 115 -10.32 6.63 6.85
C LEU A 115 -9.48 5.41 7.21
N ARG A 116 -9.81 4.28 6.58
CA ARG A 116 -9.05 3.04 6.63
C ARG A 116 -8.75 2.57 5.21
N TYR A 117 -7.50 2.74 4.80
CA TYR A 117 -6.92 2.16 3.60
C TYR A 117 -6.56 0.71 3.90
N CYS A 118 -7.38 -0.22 3.45
CA CYS A 118 -7.21 -1.66 3.63
C CYS A 118 -6.49 -2.23 2.40
N ILE A 119 -5.20 -2.53 2.54
CA ILE A 119 -4.30 -2.79 1.42
C ILE A 119 -3.81 -4.23 1.44
N ASN A 120 -3.61 -4.84 0.27
CA ASN A 120 -3.02 -6.16 0.16
C ASN A 120 -1.50 -6.07 0.39
N SER A 121 -0.96 -6.89 1.28
CA SER A 121 0.49 -6.98 1.51
C SER A 121 1.24 -7.34 0.23
N ALA A 122 0.71 -8.25 -0.58
CA ALA A 122 1.31 -8.65 -1.86
C ALA A 122 1.32 -7.55 -2.95
N SER A 123 0.72 -6.38 -2.70
CA SER A 123 0.87 -5.21 -3.57
C SER A 123 2.00 -4.27 -3.14
N LEU A 124 2.61 -4.53 -1.99
CA LEU A 124 3.58 -3.65 -1.34
C LEU A 124 4.96 -4.32 -1.25
N ARG A 125 5.99 -3.49 -1.22
CA ARG A 125 7.32 -3.84 -0.72
C ARG A 125 7.63 -2.89 0.44
N PHE A 126 8.06 -3.45 1.58
CA PHE A 126 8.49 -2.65 2.72
C PHE A 126 9.96 -2.23 2.59
N ILE A 127 10.26 -0.98 2.92
CA ILE A 127 11.62 -0.41 3.01
C ILE A 127 11.84 0.03 4.46
N PRO A 128 12.72 -0.66 5.21
CA PRO A 128 13.09 -0.23 6.56
C PRO A 128 13.67 1.19 6.54
N ARG A 129 13.41 1.96 7.60
CA ARG A 129 13.90 3.35 7.74
C ARG A 129 15.38 3.49 7.44
N ASP A 130 16.20 2.59 7.97
CA ASP A 130 17.66 2.63 7.85
C ASP A 130 18.15 2.38 6.42
N GLU A 131 17.31 1.83 5.54
CA GLU A 131 17.62 1.57 4.13
C GLU A 131 17.06 2.66 3.21
N MET A 132 16.10 3.48 3.67
CA MET A 132 15.39 4.47 2.85
C MET A 132 16.32 5.43 2.12
N GLU A 133 17.31 6.00 2.79
CA GLU A 133 18.25 6.94 2.13
C GLU A 133 19.06 6.24 1.04
N SER A 134 19.58 5.04 1.34
CA SER A 134 20.39 4.27 0.39
C SER A 134 19.61 3.77 -0.82
N GLU A 135 18.30 3.53 -0.65
CA GLU A 135 17.39 3.14 -1.73
C GLU A 135 16.79 4.34 -2.49
N GLY A 136 17.10 5.58 -2.09
CA GLY A 136 16.65 6.79 -2.80
C GLY A 136 15.31 7.37 -2.32
N TYR A 137 14.84 6.95 -1.15
CA TYR A 137 13.62 7.43 -0.48
C TYR A 137 13.91 8.40 0.69
N GLY A 138 15.11 8.99 0.73
CA GLY A 138 15.53 9.90 1.81
C GLY A 138 14.61 11.11 2.00
N GLU A 139 13.88 11.54 0.96
CA GLU A 139 12.91 12.63 1.01
C GLU A 139 11.68 12.34 1.90
N TYR A 140 11.45 11.09 2.29
CA TYR A 140 10.30 10.65 3.11
C TYR A 140 10.68 10.32 4.56
N LEU A 141 11.93 10.53 4.95
CA LEU A 141 12.41 10.19 6.30
C LEU A 141 11.72 11.00 7.42
N ASP A 142 11.19 12.19 7.12
CA ASP A 142 10.47 13.03 8.08
C ASP A 142 9.03 12.55 8.35
N GLN A 143 8.53 11.60 7.55
CA GLN A 143 7.18 11.03 7.67
C GLN A 143 7.16 9.65 8.36
N VAL A 144 8.30 9.19 8.83
CA VAL A 144 8.48 7.90 9.51
C VAL A 144 9.07 8.17 10.90
N GLU A 145 8.53 7.51 11.92
CA GLU A 145 9.05 7.58 13.30
C GLU A 145 10.51 7.13 13.39
N GLU A 146 11.26 7.69 14.35
CA GLU A 146 12.57 7.15 14.71
C GLU A 146 12.40 5.79 15.41
N ALA A 147 13.28 4.84 15.11
CA ALA A 147 13.24 3.48 15.64
C ALA A 147 13.64 3.40 17.12
#